data_AF-A0A955TI06-F1
#
_entry.id   AF-A0A955TI06-F1
#
_cell.length_a   1.000
_cell.length_b   1.000
_cell.length_c   1.000
_cell.angle_alpha   90.00
_cell.angle_beta   90.00
_cell.angle_gamma   90.00
#
_symmetry.space_group_name_H-M   'P 1'
#
loop_
_entity.id
_entity.type
_entity.pdbx_description
1 polymer ?
#
loop_
_entity_poly.entity_id
_entity_poly.type
_entity_poly.pdbx_seq_one_letter_code
_entity_poly.pdbx_strand_id
1 'polypeptide(L)'
;TWGDGMTVDREGNIYVGVGGPPGSNGVHIYAPSGQRLAFLATEETAVNLDFGRGTDANLLYVVCARFPSGSGPWTPPSSNGLYRIRLRME
;
A
#
# COMPACT_ATOMS: atom_id res chain seq x y z
N THR A 1 -8.86 9.57 1.06
CA THR A 1 -8.04 8.50 1.66
C THR A 1 -7.09 9.12 2.67
N TRP A 2 -6.45 8.31 3.49
CA TRP A 2 -5.34 8.67 4.39
C TRP A 2 -4.15 7.76 4.09
N GLY A 3 -2.92 8.22 4.35
CA GLY A 3 -1.70 7.45 4.14
C GLY A 3 -1.21 6.79 5.43
N ASP A 4 -0.60 5.61 5.29
CA ASP A 4 0.01 4.84 6.38
C ASP A 4 1.52 4.65 6.09
N GLY A 5 2.01 3.41 6.00
CA GLY A 5 3.38 3.10 5.59
C GLY A 5 3.71 3.56 4.17
N MET A 6 5.01 3.76 3.92
CA MET A 6 5.53 4.12 2.60
C MET A 6 6.91 3.51 2.35
N THR A 7 7.25 3.32 1.07
CA THR A 7 8.60 2.98 0.60
C THR A 7 8.91 3.76 -0.69
N VAL A 8 10.16 3.67 -1.16
CA VAL A 8 10.62 4.35 -2.38
C VAL A 8 11.35 3.37 -3.29
N ASP A 9 11.16 3.50 -4.60
CA ASP A 9 11.95 2.74 -5.59
C ASP A 9 13.28 3.47 -5.93
N ARG A 10 14.06 2.85 -6.82
CA ARG A 10 15.39 3.37 -7.22
C ARG A 10 15.31 4.67 -8.03
N GLU A 11 14.18 4.92 -8.68
CA GLU A 11 13.92 6.14 -9.44
C GLU A 11 13.36 7.27 -8.54
N GLY A 12 13.15 6.97 -7.26
CA GLY A 12 12.61 7.90 -6.28
C GLY A 12 11.08 7.99 -6.30
N ASN A 13 10.38 7.11 -7.01
CA ASN A 13 8.93 7.07 -6.92
C ASN A 13 8.51 6.62 -5.52
N ILE A 14 7.48 7.26 -4.99
CA ILE A 14 7.00 7.07 -3.62
C ILE A 14 5.74 6.21 -3.66
N TYR A 15 5.78 5.08 -2.95
CA TYR A 15 4.67 4.15 -2.82
C TYR A 15 4.10 4.32 -1.42
N VAL A 16 2.82 4.68 -1.31
CA VAL A 16 2.15 4.95 -0.04
C VAL A 16 0.95 4.02 0.10
N GLY A 17 0.92 3.23 1.17
CA GLY A 17 -0.26 2.47 1.55
C GLY A 17 -1.36 3.42 1.97
N VAL A 18 -2.57 3.22 1.46
CA VAL A 18 -3.70 4.10 1.72
C VAL A 18 -4.94 3.32 2.17
N GLY A 19 -5.66 3.94 3.10
CA GLY A 19 -6.99 3.54 3.54
C GLY A 19 -8.03 4.62 3.29
N GLY A 20 -9.31 4.26 3.33
CA GLY A 20 -10.39 5.23 3.23
C GLY A 20 -11.77 4.59 3.06
N PRO A 21 -12.72 5.33 2.47
CA PRO A 21 -14.02 4.78 2.08
C PRO A 21 -13.89 3.53 1.18
N PRO A 22 -14.93 2.70 1.09
CA PRO A 22 -14.93 1.51 0.23
C PRO A 22 -14.45 1.81 -1.20
N GLY A 23 -13.56 0.97 -1.73
CA GLY A 23 -12.96 1.13 -3.06
C GLY A 23 -11.77 2.11 -3.14
N SER A 24 -11.37 2.72 -2.03
CA SER A 24 -10.23 3.65 -1.99
C SER A 24 -8.98 3.11 -1.28
N ASN A 25 -9.01 1.85 -0.86
CA ASN A 25 -7.89 1.17 -0.23
C ASN A 25 -6.88 0.69 -1.28
N GLY A 26 -5.60 0.78 -0.98
CA GLY A 26 -4.57 0.30 -1.90
C GLY A 26 -3.23 1.00 -1.72
N VAL A 27 -2.50 1.15 -2.82
CA VAL A 27 -1.22 1.85 -2.86
C VAL A 27 -1.31 2.99 -3.87
N HIS A 28 -1.09 4.22 -3.42
CA HIS A 28 -0.83 5.33 -4.34
C HIS A 28 0.66 5.36 -4.70
N ILE A 29 0.95 5.63 -5.97
CA ILE A 29 2.31 5.80 -6.47
C ILE A 29 2.47 7.24 -6.93
N TYR A 30 3.50 7.91 -6.46
CA TYR A 30 3.82 9.30 -6.82
C TYR A 30 5.22 9.39 -7.41
N ALA A 31 5.41 10.29 -8.36
CA ALA A 31 6.74 10.71 -8.80
C ALA A 31 7.44 11.49 -7.67
N PRO A 32 8.78 11.63 -7.72
CA PRO A 32 9.53 12.50 -6.79
C PRO A 32 9.01 13.94 -6.74
N SER A 33 8.37 14.42 -7.82
CA SER A 33 7.74 15.74 -7.92
C SER A 33 6.44 15.88 -7.11
N GLY A 34 5.90 14.78 -6.58
CA GLY A 34 4.59 14.72 -5.91
C GLY A 34 3.41 14.47 -6.85
N GLN A 35 3.62 14.36 -8.17
CA GLN A 35 2.56 13.99 -9.10
C GLN A 35 2.17 12.51 -8.90
N ARG A 36 0.87 12.22 -8.74
CA ARG A 36 0.40 10.83 -8.66
C ARG A 36 0.49 10.15 -10.02
N LEU A 37 1.23 9.04 -10.09
CA LEU A 37 1.46 8.23 -11.28
C LEU A 37 0.40 7.14 -11.43
N ALA A 38 0.07 6.44 -10.34
CA ALA A 38 -0.82 5.29 -10.39
C ALA A 38 -1.50 5.00 -9.05
N PHE A 39 -2.47 4.08 -9.09
CA PHE A 39 -3.16 3.52 -7.92
C PHE A 39 -3.32 2.01 -8.11
N LEU A 40 -2.89 1.24 -7.10
CA LEU A 40 -3.02 -0.21 -7.05
C LEU A 40 -4.06 -0.56 -5.97
N ALA A 41 -5.26 -0.97 -6.39
CA ALA A 41 -6.34 -1.24 -5.45
C ALA A 41 -6.11 -2.53 -4.65
N THR A 42 -6.50 -2.50 -3.38
CA THR A 42 -6.60 -3.68 -2.51
C THR A 42 -7.99 -3.74 -1.88
N GLU A 43 -8.45 -4.92 -1.48
CA GLU A 43 -9.75 -5.03 -0.80
C GLU A 43 -9.75 -4.37 0.58
N GLU A 44 -8.59 -4.40 1.24
CA GLU A 44 -8.39 -3.97 2.63
C GLU A 44 -7.38 -2.83 2.70
N THR A 45 -7.40 -2.05 3.78
CA THR A 45 -6.48 -0.93 3.98
C THR A 45 -5.04 -1.41 3.93
N ALA A 46 -4.24 -0.87 3.02
CA ALA A 46 -2.80 -1.12 3.00
C ALA A 46 -2.14 -0.31 4.13
N VAL A 47 -1.54 -1.02 5.09
CA VAL A 47 -0.96 -0.40 6.29
C VAL A 47 0.56 -0.28 6.20
N ASN A 48 1.22 -1.20 5.50
CA ASN A 48 2.65 -1.11 5.25
C ASN A 48 3.04 -1.85 3.97
N LEU A 49 4.19 -1.49 3.41
CA LEU A 49 4.70 -2.04 2.18
C LEU A 49 6.21 -1.89 2.10
N ASP A 50 6.87 -2.87 1.50
CA ASP A 50 8.27 -2.74 1.10
C ASP A 50 8.56 -3.61 -0.13
N PHE A 51 9.63 -3.25 -0.84
CA PHE A 51 10.15 -4.05 -1.93
C PHE A 51 10.83 -5.32 -1.40
N GLY A 52 10.66 -6.41 -2.14
CA GLY A 52 11.48 -7.60 -1.98
C GLY A 52 12.97 -7.31 -2.19
N ARG A 53 13.81 -8.32 -1.96
CA ARG A 53 15.26 -8.20 -2.08
C ARG A 53 15.79 -9.19 -3.11
N GLY A 54 16.94 -8.88 -3.70
CA GLY A 54 17.58 -9.75 -4.71
C GLY A 54 16.70 -9.96 -5.94
N THR A 55 16.43 -11.21 -6.29
CA THR A 55 15.60 -11.58 -7.46
C THR A 55 14.15 -11.12 -7.36
N ASP A 56 13.69 -10.81 -6.14
CA ASP A 56 12.33 -10.34 -5.86
C ASP A 56 12.25 -8.82 -5.71
N ALA A 57 13.31 -8.07 -6.07
CA ALA A 57 13.32 -6.61 -5.96
C ALA A 57 12.25 -5.91 -6.82
N ASN A 58 11.59 -6.61 -7.74
CA ASN A 58 10.44 -6.13 -8.50
C ASN A 58 9.08 -6.54 -7.90
N LEU A 59 9.06 -7.15 -6.72
CA LEU A 59 7.84 -7.45 -5.98
C LEU A 59 7.64 -6.40 -4.88
N LEU A 60 6.46 -5.81 -4.84
CA LEU A 60 6.00 -5.00 -3.73
C LEU A 60 5.14 -5.87 -2.81
N TYR A 61 5.62 -6.11 -1.59
CA TYR A 61 4.85 -6.78 -0.55
C TYR A 61 4.00 -5.74 0.17
N VAL A 62 2.71 -5.99 0.32
CA VAL A 62 1.76 -5.06 0.94
C VAL A 62 1.00 -5.79 2.03
N VAL A 63 1.18 -5.35 3.27
CA VAL A 63 0.42 -5.82 4.42
C VAL A 63 -0.85 -4.99 4.51
N CYS A 64 -1.99 -5.67 4.58
CA CYS A 64 -3.29 -5.05 4.70
C CYS A 64 -3.99 -5.45 5.99
N ALA A 65 -4.91 -4.59 6.42
CA ALA A 65 -5.73 -4.80 7.59
C ALA A 65 -7.18 -4.35 7.32
N ARG A 66 -8.14 -5.15 7.78
CA ARG A 66 -9.54 -4.72 7.87
C ARG A 66 -9.81 -4.08 9.22
N PHE A 67 -9.91 -2.76 9.23
CA PHE A 67 -10.33 -2.01 10.40
C PHE A 67 -11.86 -2.05 10.56
N PRO A 68 -12.38 -2.22 11.78
CA PRO A 68 -13.80 -2.05 12.05
C PRO A 68 -14.25 -0.64 11.66
N SER A 69 -15.45 -0.52 11.07
CA SER A 69 -16.05 0.79 10.81
C SER A 69 -16.52 1.43 12.12
N GLY A 70 -15.91 2.55 12.53
CA GLY A 70 -16.41 3.40 13.63
C GLY A 70 -15.33 3.86 14.62
N SER A 71 -15.65 4.87 15.42
CA SER A 71 -14.80 5.44 16.48
C SER A 71 -14.79 4.60 17.78
N GLY A 72 -15.03 3.30 17.66
CA GLY A 72 -15.07 2.39 18.80
C GLY A 72 -13.69 2.10 19.38
N PRO A 73 -13.60 1.44 20.55
CA PRO A 73 -12.32 0.98 21.08
C PRO A 73 -11.57 0.16 20.03
N TRP A 74 -10.25 0.36 19.96
CA TRP A 74 -9.40 -0.35 19.01
C TRP A 74 -9.65 -1.85 19.12
N THR A 75 -10.12 -2.43 18.02
CA THR A 75 -10.27 -3.88 17.88
C THR A 75 -9.19 -4.33 16.91
N PRO A 76 -8.46 -5.42 17.21
CA PRO A 76 -7.49 -5.98 16.28
C PRO A 76 -8.13 -6.20 14.90
N PRO A 77 -7.39 -5.98 13.80
CA PRO A 77 -7.89 -6.29 12.47
C PRO A 77 -8.34 -7.75 12.37
N SER A 78 -9.47 -7.98 11.71
CA SER A 78 -10.06 -9.32 11.54
C SER A 78 -9.38 -10.16 10.46
N SER A 79 -8.45 -9.57 9.71
CA SER A 79 -7.71 -10.15 8.59
C SER A 79 -6.37 -9.42 8.42
N ASN A 80 -5.33 -10.20 8.10
CA ASN A 80 -3.98 -9.71 7.81
C ASN A 80 -3.60 -10.12 6.38
N GLY A 81 -4.36 -9.65 5.39
CA GLY A 81 -4.07 -9.96 3.99
C GLY A 81 -2.66 -9.53 3.61
N LEU A 82 -1.88 -10.43 2.99
CA LEU A 82 -0.58 -10.10 2.39
C LEU A 82 -0.72 -10.18 0.87
N TYR A 83 -0.51 -9.06 0.20
CA TYR A 83 -0.42 -9.00 -1.25
C TYR A 83 1.05 -9.03 -1.68
N ARG A 84 1.32 -9.67 -2.81
CA ARG A 84 2.58 -9.57 -3.55
C ARG A 84 2.28 -9.05 -4.95
N ILE A 85 2.69 -7.83 -5.24
CA ILE A 85 2.41 -7.17 -6.51
C ILE A 85 3.69 -7.16 -7.33
N ARG A 86 3.70 -7.85 -8.46
CA ARG A 86 4.84 -7.79 -9.39
C ARG A 86 4.73 -6.52 -10.22
N LEU A 87 5.71 -5.65 -10.09
CA LEU A 87 5.83 -4.43 -10.86
C LEU A 87 6.60 -4.74 -12.15
N ARG A 88 6.13 -4.19 -13.26
CA ARG A 88 6.93 -4.12 -14.48
C ARG A 88 7.81 -2.89 -14.33
N MET A 89 9.09 -3.13 -14.09
CA MET A 89 10.12 -2.08 -14.09
C MET A 89 10.72 -2.09 -15.50
N GLU A 90 10.67 -0.95 -16.18
CA GLU A 90 11.35 -0.73 -17.46
C GLU A 90 12.79 -0.29 -17.24
#